data_AF-A0A6G2I2M1-F1
#
_entry.id   AF-A0A6G2I2M1-F1
#
_cell.length_a   1.000
_cell.length_b   1.000
_cell.length_c   1.000
_cell.angle_alpha   90.00
_cell.angle_beta   90.00
_cell.angle_gamma   90.00
#
_symmetry.space_group_name_H-M   'P 1'
#
loop_
_entity.id
_entity.type
_entity.pdbx_description
1 polymer ?
#
loop_
_entity_poly.entity_id
_entity_poly.type
_entity_poly.pdbx_seq_one_letter_code
_entity_poly.pdbx_strand_id
1 'polypeptide(L)'
;MSEEDREPGPGEYRARGGIIRKMVPGEVLAAVPASAELAEAEGRRLQFDFLDDEAVLRMLRLRHLDDAKLHSAGMKLGVPSALILVGLFLYWGGYVQYWESSKSQTLYYAACGAVVAVILLLYVVTLTRHWGNRPRQKVRARAAAYRQIAHVAARNGVQLPDFYPHYGPYPFAANFHPDAEDLELPGEANST
;
A
#
# COMPACT_ATOMS: atom_id res chain seq x y z
N MET A 1 -14.46 -15.37 17.89
CA MET A 1 -14.18 -14.30 16.90
C MET A 1 -12.69 -14.03 16.96
N SER A 2 -12.00 -14.20 15.84
CA SER A 2 -10.61 -13.76 15.70
C SER A 2 -10.57 -12.23 15.85
N GLU A 3 -9.50 -11.66 16.43
CA GLU A 3 -9.31 -10.19 16.41
C GLU A 3 -9.33 -9.62 14.98
N GLU A 4 -9.09 -10.46 13.96
CA GLU A 4 -9.18 -10.10 12.55
C GLU A 4 -10.59 -9.71 12.08
N ASP A 5 -11.65 -10.16 12.76
CA ASP A 5 -13.03 -9.87 12.35
C ASP A 5 -13.64 -8.66 13.09
N ARG A 6 -12.92 -8.08 14.06
CA ARG A 6 -13.40 -6.93 14.82
C ARG A 6 -13.30 -5.65 13.98
N GLU A 7 -14.33 -4.81 14.06
CA GLU A 7 -14.25 -3.46 13.51
C GLU A 7 -13.42 -2.53 14.42
N PRO A 8 -12.56 -1.66 13.86
CA PRO A 8 -11.82 -0.70 14.66
C PRO A 8 -12.77 0.25 15.40
N GLY A 9 -12.54 0.42 16.71
CA GLY A 9 -13.30 1.36 17.53
C GLY A 9 -12.92 2.84 17.30
N PRO A 10 -13.45 3.74 18.14
CA PRO A 10 -13.04 5.15 18.15
C PRO A 10 -11.53 5.29 18.40
N GLY A 11 -10.84 6.09 17.58
CA GLY A 11 -9.38 6.26 17.64
C GLY A 11 -8.55 5.05 17.20
N GLU A 12 -9.21 3.98 16.71
CA GLU A 12 -8.55 2.79 16.20
C GLU A 12 -8.66 2.69 14.68
N TYR A 13 -7.61 2.14 14.08
CA TYR A 13 -7.54 1.83 12.66
C TYR A 13 -6.91 0.46 12.45
N ARG A 14 -7.14 -0.10 11.26
CA ARG A 14 -6.56 -1.38 10.87
C ARG A 14 -5.23 -1.14 10.16
N ALA A 15 -4.13 -1.56 10.78
CA ALA A 15 -2.80 -1.47 10.22
C ALA A 15 -2.52 -2.61 9.21
N ARG A 16 -1.32 -2.61 8.64
CA ARG A 16 -0.84 -3.68 7.76
C ARG A 16 -0.92 -5.03 8.48
N GLY A 17 -1.34 -6.07 7.75
CA GLY A 17 -1.53 -7.42 8.31
C GLY A 17 -2.85 -7.60 9.06
N GLY A 18 -3.78 -6.63 8.98
CA GLY A 18 -5.12 -6.76 9.56
C GLY A 18 -5.22 -6.44 11.05
N ILE A 19 -4.11 -6.05 11.68
CA ILE A 19 -4.01 -5.77 13.12
C ILE A 19 -4.66 -4.43 13.46
N ILE A 20 -5.49 -4.38 14.50
CA ILE A 20 -6.09 -3.13 14.99
C ILE A 20 -5.09 -2.41 15.90
N ARG A 21 -4.93 -1.10 15.67
CA ARG A 21 -4.01 -0.24 16.41
C ARG A 21 -4.69 1.07 16.77
N LYS A 22 -4.24 1.69 17.87
CA LYS A 22 -4.61 3.05 18.24
C LYS A 22 -3.77 4.05 17.47
N MET A 23 -4.40 5.14 17.02
CA MET A 23 -3.66 6.30 16.52
C MET A 23 -2.94 7.01 17.69
N VAL A 24 -1.96 7.85 17.36
CA VAL A 24 -1.36 8.75 18.35
C VAL A 24 -2.17 10.04 18.32
N PRO A 25 -2.76 10.45 19.45
CA PRO A 25 -3.55 11.69 19.50
C PRO A 25 -2.72 12.91 19.13
N GLY A 26 -3.36 13.87 18.46
CA GLY A 26 -2.78 15.16 18.08
C GLY A 26 -2.25 15.92 19.29
N GLU A 27 -2.95 15.87 20.43
CA GLU A 27 -2.48 16.46 21.69
C GLU A 27 -1.13 15.90 22.16
N VAL A 28 -0.89 14.59 21.96
CA VAL A 28 0.37 13.94 22.32
C VAL A 28 1.49 14.35 21.37
N LEU A 29 1.17 14.51 20.09
CA LEU A 29 2.13 15.00 19.09
C LEU A 29 2.46 16.49 19.31
N ALA A 30 1.47 17.30 19.68
CA ALA A 30 1.61 18.72 19.95
C ALA A 30 2.43 19.00 21.21
N ALA A 31 2.38 18.12 22.21
CA ALA A 31 3.17 18.23 23.44
C ALA A 31 4.69 18.12 23.20
N VAL A 32 5.13 17.59 22.06
CA VAL A 32 6.55 17.53 21.67
C VAL A 32 6.85 18.64 20.66
N PRO A 33 7.63 19.68 21.01
CA PRO A 33 7.87 20.83 20.13
C PRO A 33 8.39 20.44 18.74
N ALA A 34 9.37 19.53 18.67
CA ALA A 34 9.93 19.06 17.40
C ALA A 34 8.91 18.30 16.53
N SER A 35 7.93 17.63 17.14
CA SER A 35 6.86 16.94 16.43
C SER A 35 5.81 17.94 15.95
N ALA A 36 5.43 18.92 16.78
CA ALA A 36 4.50 19.98 16.44
C ALA A 36 5.00 20.82 15.26
N GLU A 37 6.25 21.29 15.31
CA GLU A 37 6.88 22.06 14.23
C GLU A 37 6.90 21.28 12.91
N LEU A 38 7.20 19.98 12.98
CA LEU A 38 7.19 19.11 11.80
C LEU A 38 5.76 18.88 11.28
N ALA A 39 4.80 18.70 12.17
CA ALA A 39 3.39 18.55 11.82
C ALA A 39 2.86 19.78 11.08
N GLU A 40 3.20 20.99 11.54
CA GLU A 40 2.83 22.23 10.86
C GLU A 40 3.52 22.39 9.50
N ALA A 41 4.83 22.09 9.43
CA ALA A 41 5.59 22.20 8.19
C ALA A 41 5.07 21.24 7.10
N GLU A 42 4.87 19.97 7.47
CA GLU A 42 4.28 18.97 6.58
C GLU A 42 2.81 19.27 6.29
N GLY A 43 2.06 19.80 7.24
CA GLY A 43 0.66 20.16 7.06
C GLY A 43 0.46 21.24 6.01
N ARG A 44 1.34 22.26 5.99
CA ARG A 44 1.39 23.26 4.91
C ARG A 44 1.75 22.63 3.57
N ARG A 45 2.73 21.73 3.54
CA ARG A 45 3.20 21.06 2.31
C ARG A 45 2.14 20.15 1.70
N LEU A 46 1.38 19.45 2.55
CA LEU A 46 0.45 18.38 2.17
C LEU A 46 -1.03 18.78 2.29
N GLN A 47 -1.31 20.03 2.63
CA GLN A 47 -2.65 20.59 2.83
C GLN A 47 -3.48 19.67 3.72
N PHE A 48 -2.97 19.40 4.92
CA PHE A 48 -3.54 18.45 5.85
C PHE A 48 -3.22 18.84 7.28
N ASP A 49 -4.20 18.76 8.19
CA ASP A 49 -3.96 18.97 9.61
C ASP A 49 -3.58 17.64 10.27
N PHE A 50 -2.33 17.54 10.72
CA PHE A 50 -1.82 16.34 11.40
C PHE A 50 -2.11 16.31 12.89
N LEU A 51 -2.65 17.40 13.45
CA LEU A 51 -3.06 17.51 14.85
C LEU A 51 -4.59 17.34 15.02
N ASP A 52 -5.34 17.31 13.92
CA ASP A 52 -6.75 16.92 13.89
C ASP A 52 -6.88 15.39 13.88
N ASP A 53 -7.32 14.86 15.03
CA ASP A 53 -7.53 13.43 15.27
C ASP A 53 -8.55 12.80 14.32
N GLU A 54 -9.62 13.51 13.95
CA GLU A 54 -10.65 12.98 13.05
C GLU A 54 -10.10 12.85 11.63
N ALA A 55 -9.42 13.89 11.15
CA ALA A 55 -8.78 13.88 9.84
C ALA A 55 -7.72 12.78 9.74
N VAL A 56 -6.85 12.66 10.76
CA VAL A 56 -5.81 11.63 10.83
C VAL A 56 -6.42 10.23 10.84
N LEU A 57 -7.46 10.00 11.65
CA LEU A 57 -8.12 8.70 11.72
C LEU A 57 -8.75 8.32 10.39
N ARG A 58 -9.43 9.26 9.72
CA ARG A 58 -10.02 9.06 8.39
C ARG A 58 -8.95 8.70 7.37
N MET A 59 -7.85 9.43 7.34
CA MET A 59 -6.70 9.15 6.47
C MET A 59 -6.13 7.74 6.72
N LEU A 60 -5.94 7.33 7.98
CA LEU A 60 -5.40 6.00 8.32
C LEU A 60 -6.33 4.87 7.87
N ARG A 61 -7.65 5.06 7.99
CA ARG A 61 -8.66 4.11 7.52
C ARG A 61 -8.68 4.03 5.98
N LEU A 62 -8.61 5.16 5.29
CA LEU A 62 -8.48 5.19 3.82
C LEU A 62 -7.20 4.47 3.35
N ARG A 63 -6.11 4.67 4.09
CA ARG A 63 -4.84 4.03 3.79
C ARG A 63 -4.93 2.50 3.92
N HIS A 64 -5.63 2.00 4.94
CA HIS A 64 -5.91 0.57 5.08
C HIS A 64 -6.63 0.00 3.85
N LEU A 65 -7.68 0.68 3.39
CA LEU A 65 -8.43 0.25 2.20
C LEU A 65 -7.56 0.23 0.94
N ASP A 66 -6.64 1.18 0.81
CA ASP A 66 -5.68 1.19 -0.28
C ASP A 66 -4.69 0.01 -0.19
N ASP A 67 -4.19 -0.33 1.00
CA ASP A 67 -3.36 -1.51 1.22
C ASP A 67 -4.09 -2.82 0.91
N ALA A 68 -5.34 -2.94 1.34
CA ALA A 68 -6.16 -4.11 1.02
C ALA A 68 -6.37 -4.26 -0.50
N LYS A 69 -6.59 -3.15 -1.22
CA LYS A 69 -6.71 -3.16 -2.69
C LYS A 69 -5.40 -3.54 -3.37
N LEU A 70 -4.26 -3.01 -2.92
CA LEU A 70 -2.93 -3.37 -3.44
C LEU A 70 -2.62 -4.85 -3.22
N HIS A 71 -2.90 -5.37 -2.02
CA HIS A 71 -2.70 -6.77 -1.68
C HIS A 71 -3.59 -7.69 -2.54
N SER A 72 -4.88 -7.36 -2.65
CA SER A 72 -5.82 -8.11 -3.49
C SER A 72 -5.39 -8.12 -4.97
N ALA A 73 -4.93 -6.99 -5.50
CA ALA A 73 -4.42 -6.92 -6.87
C ALA A 73 -3.17 -7.77 -7.07
N GLY A 74 -2.24 -7.74 -6.10
CA GLY A 74 -1.06 -8.61 -6.10
C GLY A 74 -1.43 -10.10 -6.10
N MET A 75 -2.41 -10.51 -5.30
CA MET A 75 -2.88 -11.90 -5.25
C MET A 75 -3.58 -12.33 -6.54
N LYS A 76 -4.45 -11.49 -7.10
CA LYS A 76 -5.19 -11.76 -8.34
C LYS A 76 -4.27 -11.96 -9.54
N LEU A 77 -3.10 -11.33 -9.55
CA LEU A 77 -2.14 -11.45 -10.63
C LEU A 77 -1.04 -12.48 -10.33
N GLY A 78 -0.63 -12.58 -9.06
CA GLY A 78 0.40 -13.50 -8.57
C GLY A 78 0.02 -14.96 -8.64
N VAL A 79 -1.18 -15.33 -8.17
CA VAL A 79 -1.60 -16.74 -8.14
C VAL A 79 -1.70 -17.33 -9.56
N PRO A 80 -2.40 -16.70 -10.53
CA PRO A 80 -2.44 -17.23 -11.90
C PRO A 80 -1.06 -17.26 -12.56
N SER A 81 -0.24 -16.23 -12.37
CA SER A 81 1.12 -16.20 -12.94
C SER A 81 1.99 -17.33 -12.39
N ALA A 82 1.91 -17.61 -11.09
CA ALA A 82 2.62 -18.72 -10.47
C ALA A 82 2.18 -20.07 -11.05
N LEU A 83 0.86 -20.29 -11.21
CA LEU A 83 0.32 -21.51 -11.82
C LEU A 83 0.79 -21.69 -13.27
N ILE A 84 0.78 -20.61 -14.06
CA ILE A 84 1.26 -20.64 -15.45
C ILE A 84 2.75 -20.98 -15.50
N LEU A 85 3.58 -20.33 -14.68
CA LEU A 85 5.02 -20.57 -14.65
C LEU A 85 5.37 -21.99 -14.18
N VAL A 86 4.65 -22.51 -13.17
CA VAL A 86 4.78 -23.90 -12.72
C VAL A 86 4.39 -24.86 -13.85
N GLY A 87 3.26 -24.64 -14.52
CA GLY A 87 2.84 -25.45 -15.66
C GLY A 87 3.85 -25.43 -16.81
N LEU A 88 4.40 -24.26 -17.12
CA LEU A 88 5.44 -24.08 -18.14
C LEU A 88 6.71 -24.87 -17.78
N PHE A 89 7.14 -24.80 -16.53
CA PHE A 89 8.31 -25.51 -16.02
C PHE A 89 8.13 -27.04 -16.05
N LEU A 90 6.98 -27.54 -15.58
CA LEU A 90 6.67 -28.96 -15.60
C LEU A 90 6.58 -29.50 -17.03
N TYR A 91 5.91 -28.76 -17.92
CA TYR A 91 5.84 -29.12 -19.34
C TYR A 91 7.22 -29.13 -19.99
N TRP A 92 8.06 -28.13 -19.70
CA TRP A 92 9.44 -28.11 -20.19
C TRP A 92 10.20 -29.38 -19.76
N GLY A 93 10.15 -29.74 -18.48
CA GLY A 93 10.85 -30.91 -17.94
C GLY A 93 10.42 -32.25 -18.57
N GLY A 94 9.15 -32.37 -18.95
CA GLY A 94 8.65 -33.55 -19.66
C GLY A 94 8.98 -33.54 -21.16
N TYR A 95 8.88 -32.38 -21.81
CA TYR A 95 8.96 -32.28 -23.27
C TYR A 95 10.39 -32.13 -23.80
N VAL A 96 11.32 -31.58 -23.00
CA VAL A 96 12.74 -31.39 -23.37
C VAL A 96 13.43 -32.71 -23.71
N GLN A 97 13.00 -33.82 -23.12
CA GLN A 97 13.54 -35.16 -23.35
C GLN A 97 13.24 -35.70 -24.76
N TYR A 98 12.27 -35.11 -25.46
CA TYR A 98 11.79 -35.55 -26.77
C TYR A 98 12.11 -34.54 -27.89
N TRP A 99 13.06 -33.62 -27.67
CA TRP A 99 13.45 -32.66 -28.70
C TRP A 99 14.30 -33.31 -29.78
N GLU A 100 13.66 -33.63 -30.90
CA GLU A 100 14.33 -34.15 -32.11
C GLU A 100 14.76 -33.05 -33.08
N SER A 101 14.27 -31.81 -32.90
CA SER A 101 14.56 -30.68 -33.81
C SER A 101 14.82 -29.37 -33.07
N SER A 102 15.90 -28.68 -33.47
CA SER A 102 16.23 -27.32 -33.02
C SER A 102 15.14 -26.30 -33.34
N LYS A 103 14.34 -26.54 -34.40
CA LYS A 103 13.19 -25.70 -34.76
C LYS A 103 12.08 -25.79 -33.71
N SER A 104 11.77 -27.00 -33.22
CA SER A 104 10.74 -27.23 -32.19
C SER A 104 11.15 -26.61 -30.84
N GLN A 105 12.42 -26.74 -30.48
CA GLN A 105 13.01 -26.09 -29.31
C GLN A 105 12.90 -24.56 -29.39
N THR A 106 13.26 -23.98 -30.53
CA THR A 106 13.19 -22.52 -30.75
C THR A 106 11.76 -22.01 -30.66
N LEU A 107 10.80 -22.72 -31.28
CA LEU A 107 9.39 -22.35 -31.24
C LEU A 107 8.83 -22.41 -29.79
N TYR A 108 9.21 -23.44 -29.03
CA TYR A 108 8.82 -23.58 -27.64
C TYR A 108 9.33 -22.42 -26.78
N TYR A 109 10.62 -22.09 -26.86
CA TYR A 109 11.17 -20.97 -26.11
C TYR A 109 10.62 -19.62 -26.54
N ALA A 110 10.33 -19.43 -27.83
CA ALA A 110 9.65 -18.22 -28.32
C ALA A 110 8.25 -18.09 -27.70
N ALA A 111 7.49 -19.19 -27.65
CA ALA A 111 6.17 -19.20 -27.00
C ALA A 111 6.27 -18.92 -25.49
N CYS A 112 7.21 -19.56 -24.79
CA CYS A 112 7.48 -19.30 -23.37
C CYS A 112 7.85 -17.84 -23.12
N GLY A 113 8.75 -17.28 -23.94
CA GLY A 113 9.17 -15.89 -23.88
C GLY A 113 7.99 -14.94 -24.09
N ALA A 114 7.11 -15.23 -25.04
CA ALA A 114 5.89 -14.46 -25.26
C ALA A 114 4.95 -14.51 -24.04
N VAL A 115 4.75 -15.68 -23.43
CA VAL A 115 3.94 -15.82 -22.20
C VAL A 115 4.54 -14.98 -21.06
N VAL A 116 5.84 -15.09 -20.82
CA VAL A 116 6.53 -14.31 -19.78
C VAL A 116 6.42 -12.80 -20.08
N ALA A 117 6.58 -12.38 -21.33
CA ALA A 117 6.44 -10.98 -21.72
C ALA A 117 5.02 -10.45 -21.47
N VAL A 118 3.98 -11.24 -21.76
CA VAL A 118 2.59 -10.88 -21.47
C VAL A 118 2.35 -10.76 -19.97
N ILE A 119 2.86 -11.71 -19.16
CA ILE A 119 2.77 -11.64 -17.69
C ILE A 119 3.43 -10.36 -17.19
N LEU A 120 4.66 -10.07 -17.61
CA LEU A 120 5.39 -8.86 -17.22
C LEU A 120 4.63 -7.59 -17.62
N LEU A 121 4.08 -7.53 -18.82
CA LEU A 121 3.26 -6.40 -19.28
C LEU A 121 2.03 -6.19 -18.39
N LEU A 122 1.32 -7.28 -18.03
CA LEU A 122 0.16 -7.21 -17.14
C LEU A 122 0.54 -6.72 -15.74
N TYR A 123 1.69 -7.15 -15.21
CA TYR A 123 2.25 -6.64 -13.96
C TYR A 123 2.52 -5.14 -14.06
N VAL A 124 3.26 -4.69 -15.08
CA VAL A 124 3.60 -3.27 -15.27
C VAL A 124 2.34 -2.42 -15.35
N VAL A 125 1.37 -2.78 -16.20
CA VAL A 125 0.10 -2.04 -16.35
C VAL A 125 -0.65 -1.97 -15.02
N THR A 126 -0.72 -3.07 -14.27
CA THR A 126 -1.42 -3.12 -12.98
C THR A 126 -0.72 -2.27 -11.93
N LEU A 127 0.62 -2.34 -11.84
CA LEU A 127 1.40 -1.49 -10.95
C LEU A 127 1.19 -0.03 -11.30
N THR A 128 1.34 0.38 -12.57
CA THR A 128 1.17 1.78 -12.98
C THR A 128 -0.21 2.30 -12.64
N ARG A 129 -1.28 1.50 -12.82
CA ARG A 129 -2.65 1.90 -12.48
C ARG A 129 -2.86 2.07 -10.97
N HIS A 130 -2.35 1.16 -10.15
CA HIS A 130 -2.54 1.23 -8.70
C HIS A 130 -1.61 2.21 -8.00
N TRP A 131 -0.40 2.35 -8.51
CA TRP A 131 0.60 3.22 -7.94
C TRP A 131 0.46 4.64 -8.44
N GLY A 132 0.09 4.84 -9.71
CA GLY A 132 -0.11 6.15 -10.35
C GLY A 132 -1.44 6.84 -10.04
N ASN A 133 -2.32 6.22 -9.25
CA ASN A 133 -3.59 6.85 -8.88
C ASN A 133 -3.34 8.04 -7.92
N ARG A 134 -3.52 9.26 -8.44
CA ARG A 134 -3.16 10.51 -7.74
C ARG A 134 -3.88 10.69 -6.38
N PRO A 135 -5.20 10.48 -6.25
CA PRO A 135 -5.88 10.51 -4.94
C PRO A 135 -5.25 9.56 -3.91
N ARG A 136 -4.89 8.34 -4.31
CA ARG A 136 -4.22 7.38 -3.42
C ARG A 136 -2.81 7.80 -3.07
N GLN A 137 -2.06 8.38 -4.01
CA GLN A 137 -0.74 8.92 -3.73
C GLN A 137 -0.79 10.10 -2.72
N LYS A 138 -1.83 10.94 -2.80
CA LYS A 138 -2.10 12.00 -1.81
C LYS A 138 -2.28 11.43 -0.39
N VAL A 139 -3.11 10.39 -0.24
CA VAL A 139 -3.26 9.68 1.04
C VAL A 139 -1.96 9.03 1.52
N ARG A 140 -1.20 8.39 0.61
CA ARG A 140 0.09 7.77 0.95
C ARG A 140 1.14 8.80 1.38
N ALA A 141 1.17 9.97 0.75
CA ALA A 141 2.05 11.08 1.12
C ALA A 141 1.76 11.58 2.54
N ARG A 142 0.47 11.82 2.85
CA ARG A 142 0.03 12.22 4.19
C ARG A 142 0.35 11.15 5.24
N ALA A 143 0.06 9.88 4.95
CA ALA A 143 0.38 8.78 5.86
C ALA A 143 1.90 8.63 6.11
N ALA A 144 2.73 8.87 5.09
CA ALA A 144 4.19 8.86 5.23
C ALA A 144 4.71 10.00 6.13
N ALA A 145 4.16 11.21 5.98
CA ALA A 145 4.49 12.34 6.83
C ALA A 145 4.04 12.12 8.28
N TYR A 146 2.81 11.63 8.51
CA TYR A 146 2.33 11.27 9.84
C TYR A 146 3.25 10.27 10.55
N ARG A 147 3.79 9.29 9.81
CA ARG A 147 4.81 8.37 10.34
C ARG A 147 6.06 9.09 10.80
N GLN A 148 6.56 10.02 10.00
CA GLN A 148 7.76 10.77 10.31
C GLN A 148 7.57 11.63 11.56
N ILE A 149 6.40 12.28 11.68
CA ILE A 149 5.99 13.06 12.85
C ILE A 149 5.96 12.19 14.10
N ALA A 150 5.26 11.05 14.04
CA ALA A 150 5.22 10.12 15.17
C ALA A 150 6.61 9.60 15.56
N HIS A 151 7.46 9.26 14.59
CA HIS A 151 8.84 8.85 14.86
C HIS A 151 9.68 9.96 15.52
N VAL A 152 9.44 11.23 15.20
CA VAL A 152 10.05 12.34 15.92
C VAL A 152 9.54 12.40 17.36
N ALA A 153 8.23 12.25 17.59
CA ALA A 153 7.66 12.19 18.93
C ALA A 153 8.26 11.04 19.77
N ALA A 154 8.37 9.83 19.20
CA ALA A 154 9.00 8.67 19.86
C ALA A 154 10.44 8.94 20.29
N ARG A 155 11.24 9.55 19.40
CA ARG A 155 12.64 9.90 19.71
C ARG A 155 12.76 10.92 20.84
N ASN A 156 11.69 11.66 21.14
CA ASN A 156 11.62 12.62 22.24
C ASN A 156 10.88 12.08 23.48
N GLY A 157 10.71 10.76 23.59
CA GLY A 157 10.23 10.10 24.82
C GLY A 157 8.74 9.79 24.87
N VAL A 158 7.99 10.01 23.78
CA VAL A 158 6.59 9.56 23.69
C VAL A 158 6.55 8.05 23.53
N GLN A 159 5.77 7.38 24.39
CA GLN A 159 5.48 5.95 24.21
C GLN A 159 4.56 5.77 23.01
N LEU A 160 5.11 5.26 21.91
CA LEU A 160 4.34 4.81 20.77
C LEU A 160 3.97 3.34 20.93
N PRO A 161 2.86 2.89 20.32
CA PRO A 161 2.59 1.46 20.15
C PRO A 161 3.79 0.76 19.47
N ASP A 162 4.21 -0.40 19.98
CA ASP A 162 5.43 -1.14 19.60
C ASP A 162 5.63 -1.36 18.09
N PHE A 163 4.53 -1.38 17.33
CA PHE A 163 4.55 -1.48 15.87
C PHE A 163 3.78 -0.30 15.28
N TYR A 164 4.42 0.87 15.27
CA TYR A 164 3.98 1.99 14.45
C TYR A 164 4.14 1.61 12.97
N PRO A 165 3.11 1.80 12.12
CA PRO A 165 2.99 1.12 10.84
C PRO A 165 4.29 1.14 10.01
N HIS A 166 4.83 -0.06 9.75
CA HIS A 166 5.81 -0.28 8.71
C HIS A 166 5.13 -0.11 7.35
N TYR A 167 5.05 1.15 6.91
CA TYR A 167 4.71 1.48 5.54
C TYR A 167 5.82 0.95 4.62
N GLY A 168 5.43 0.28 3.54
CA GLY A 168 6.38 -0.21 2.54
C GLY A 168 7.28 0.94 2.05
N PRO A 169 8.58 0.70 1.84
CA PRO A 169 9.61 1.72 1.69
C PRO A 169 9.59 2.40 0.32
N TYR A 170 8.43 2.57 -0.31
CA TYR A 170 8.38 2.92 -1.72
C TYR A 170 8.22 4.42 -1.95
N PRO A 171 9.32 5.17 -2.18
CA PRO A 171 9.27 6.62 -2.39
C PRO A 171 8.41 7.03 -3.58
N PHE A 172 8.27 6.18 -4.59
CA PHE A 172 7.47 6.45 -5.79
C PHE A 172 5.96 6.26 -5.59
N ALA A 173 5.52 5.72 -4.45
CA ALA A 173 4.11 5.49 -4.16
C ALA A 173 3.41 6.70 -3.52
N ALA A 174 4.18 7.71 -3.08
CA ALA A 174 3.72 8.78 -2.20
C ALA A 174 4.00 10.19 -2.77
N ASN A 175 3.92 10.34 -4.10
CA ASN A 175 4.02 11.66 -4.73
C ASN A 175 2.77 12.48 -4.39
N PHE A 176 2.98 13.65 -3.78
CA PHE A 176 1.87 14.53 -3.43
C PHE A 176 1.35 15.27 -4.67
N HIS A 177 0.04 15.19 -4.88
CA HIS A 177 -0.67 15.89 -5.95
C HIS A 177 -1.74 16.78 -5.30
N PRO A 178 -1.53 18.10 -5.17
CA PRO A 178 -2.45 18.99 -4.45
C PRO A 178 -3.84 18.98 -5.08
N ASP A 179 -3.91 19.04 -6.41
CA ASP A 179 -5.14 19.13 -7.21
C ASP A 179 -5.89 17.79 -7.34
N ALA A 180 -5.37 16.71 -6.74
CA ALA A 180 -6.07 15.43 -6.75
C ALA A 180 -7.26 15.48 -5.77
N GLU A 181 -8.40 14.95 -6.23
CA GLU A 181 -9.59 14.73 -5.40
C GLU A 181 -9.23 13.96 -4.12
N ASP A 182 -9.87 14.36 -3.01
CA ASP A 182 -9.76 13.63 -1.76
C ASP A 182 -10.62 12.36 -1.81
N LEU A 183 -10.08 11.26 -1.27
CA LEU A 183 -10.82 10.00 -1.17
C LEU A 183 -11.76 10.03 0.04
N GLU A 184 -12.92 9.43 -0.12
CA GLU A 184 -13.92 9.28 0.94
C GLU A 184 -14.01 7.84 1.45
N LEU A 185 -14.42 7.68 2.71
CA LEU A 185 -14.66 6.36 3.26
C LEU A 185 -15.94 5.75 2.64
N PRO A 186 -15.99 4.43 2.43
CA PRO A 186 -17.22 3.76 1.99
C PRO A 186 -18.34 4.03 3.01
N GLY A 187 -19.36 4.79 2.60
CA GLY A 187 -20.47 5.21 3.46
C GLY A 187 -20.69 6.74 3.50
N GLU A 188 -19.63 7.53 3.33
CA GLU A 188 -19.74 9.02 3.26
C GLU A 188 -20.23 9.49 1.89
N ALA A 189 -19.87 8.76 0.82
CA ALA A 189 -20.25 9.09 -0.55
C ALA A 189 -21.76 8.98 -0.87
N ASN A 190 -22.56 8.40 0.03
CA ASN A 190 -24.02 8.26 -0.11
C ASN A 190 -24.81 9.34 0.66
N SER A 191 -24.14 10.28 1.31
CA SER A 191 -24.75 11.35 2.12
C SER A 191 -24.73 12.74 1.46
N THR A 192 -24.41 12.80 0.17
CA THR A 192 -24.44 13.99 -0.70
C THR A 192 -25.29 13.72 -1.93
#